data_AF-A0A7W9AKK1-F1
#
_entry.id   AF-A0A7W9AKK1-F1
#
_cell.length_a   1.000
_cell.length_b   1.000
_cell.length_c   1.000
_cell.angle_alpha   90.00
_cell.angle_beta   90.00
_cell.angle_gamma   90.00
#
_symmetry.space_group_name_H-M   'P 1'
#
loop_
_entity.id
_entity.type
_entity.pdbx_description
1 polymer ?
#
loop_
_entity_poly.entity_id
_entity_poly.type
_entity_poly.pdbx_seq_one_letter_code
_entity_poly.pdbx_strand_id
1 'polypeptide(L)'
;MNRTMTGGCQCGTPLGFAFPDGETVDLTVGSFDDPSHFRPVHHFGVESLHEAWIDTADLPRYRADEYDALNERWIRAIGTRPD
;
A
#
# COMPACT_ATOMS: atom_id res chain seq x y z
N MET A 1 9.74 0.96 -13.31
CA MET A 1 8.30 0.98 -12.96
C MET A 1 7.69 2.32 -13.36
N ASN A 2 6.81 2.35 -14.36
CA ASN A 2 5.91 3.49 -14.54
C ASN A 2 4.80 3.35 -13.49
N ARG A 3 4.94 4.09 -12.40
CA ARG A 3 3.91 4.21 -11.36
C ARG A 3 2.96 5.31 -11.83
N THR A 4 1.69 4.99 -12.02
CA THR A 4 0.69 6.03 -12.26
C THR A 4 -0.01 6.30 -10.94
N MET A 5 0.24 7.48 -10.36
CA MET A 5 -0.61 8.00 -9.29
C MET A 5 -1.94 8.40 -9.95
N THR A 6 -2.92 7.51 -9.91
CA THR A 6 -4.25 7.78 -10.43
C THR A 6 -5.02 8.64 -9.42
N GLY A 7 -5.10 9.94 -9.69
CA GLY A 7 -5.92 10.88 -8.93
C GLY A 7 -5.16 11.72 -7.89
N GLY A 8 -4.14 12.48 -8.31
CA GLY A 8 -3.62 13.55 -7.44
C GLY A 8 -4.65 14.68 -7.30
N CYS A 9 -4.96 15.08 -6.07
CA CYS A 9 -5.67 16.34 -5.86
C CYS A 9 -4.80 17.51 -6.39
N GLN A 10 -5.40 18.63 -6.78
CA GLN A 10 -4.65 19.82 -7.22
C GLN A 10 -3.66 20.33 -6.15
N CYS A 11 -3.88 20.00 -4.88
CA CYS A 11 -2.98 20.31 -3.77
C CYS A 11 -1.82 19.30 -3.60
N GLY A 12 -1.77 18.22 -4.39
CA GLY A 12 -0.72 17.20 -4.33
C GLY A 12 -1.00 16.03 -3.39
N THR A 13 -2.15 15.98 -2.71
CA THR A 13 -2.53 14.82 -1.88
C THR A 13 -2.70 13.57 -2.74
N PRO A 14 -2.02 12.45 -2.41
CA PRO A 14 -2.22 11.18 -3.10
C PRO A 14 -3.58 10.59 -2.72
N LEU A 15 -4.50 10.44 -3.69
CA LEU A 15 -5.81 9.82 -3.44
C LEU A 15 -5.81 8.30 -3.67
N GLY A 16 -4.84 7.79 -4.42
CA GLY A 16 -4.77 6.36 -4.69
C GLY A 16 -3.58 5.94 -5.54
N PHE A 17 -3.51 4.63 -5.76
CA PHE A 17 -2.47 3.95 -6.50
C PHE A 17 -3.06 2.78 -7.29
N ALA A 18 -2.69 2.65 -8.56
CA ALA A 18 -3.06 1.51 -9.38
C ALA A 18 -1.85 0.96 -10.12
N PHE A 19 -1.76 -0.37 -10.19
CA PHE A 19 -0.91 -1.00 -11.19
C PHE A 19 -1.57 -0.90 -12.57
N PRO A 20 -0.82 -0.57 -13.64
CA PRO A 20 -1.38 -0.50 -14.99
C PRO A 20 -2.07 -1.80 -15.47
N ASP A 21 -1.65 -2.93 -14.93
CA ASP A 21 -2.16 -4.29 -15.20
C ASP A 21 -2.93 -4.88 -13.99
N GLY A 22 -3.35 -4.04 -13.03
CA GLY A 22 -4.09 -4.46 -11.85
C GLY A 22 -5.61 -4.42 -12.06
N GLU A 23 -6.32 -5.40 -11.49
CA GLU A 23 -7.79 -5.41 -11.45
C GLU A 23 -8.35 -4.53 -10.31
N THR A 24 -7.51 -4.19 -9.33
CA THR A 24 -7.86 -3.41 -8.15
C THR A 24 -7.03 -2.13 -8.08
N VAL A 25 -7.54 -1.15 -7.34
CA VAL A 25 -6.90 0.14 -7.04
C VAL A 25 -6.86 0.32 -5.53
N ASP A 26 -5.76 0.89 -5.03
CA ASP A 26 -5.65 1.33 -3.64
C ASP A 26 -6.16 2.76 -3.52
N LEU A 27 -6.98 3.03 -2.52
CA LEU A 27 -7.50 4.36 -2.22
C LEU A 27 -7.05 4.81 -0.83
N THR A 28 -6.72 6.09 -0.71
CA THR A 28 -6.37 6.68 0.59
C THR A 28 -7.64 6.84 1.42
N VAL A 29 -7.81 6.01 2.46
CA VAL A 29 -9.00 6.03 3.34
C VAL A 29 -9.27 7.41 3.95
N GLY A 30 -8.21 8.17 4.28
CA GLY A 30 -8.34 9.53 4.81
C GLY A 30 -8.90 10.57 3.83
N SER A 31 -9.18 10.20 2.58
CA SER A 31 -9.75 11.08 1.56
C SER A 31 -11.28 11.01 1.45
N PHE A 32 -11.94 10.11 2.19
CA PHE A 32 -13.41 10.00 2.21
C PHE A 32 -14.02 10.95 3.24
N ASP A 33 -15.20 11.50 2.94
CA ASP A 33 -15.95 12.36 3.87
C ASP A 33 -16.37 11.60 5.14
N ASP A 34 -16.71 10.31 4.99
CA ASP A 34 -16.98 9.39 6.10
C ASP A 34 -16.12 8.12 5.99
N PRO A 35 -14.95 8.08 6.64
CA PRO A 35 -14.06 6.93 6.64
C PRO A 35 -14.51 5.84 7.63
N SER A 36 -15.55 6.08 8.44
CA SER A 36 -15.97 5.18 9.52
C SER A 36 -16.54 3.85 9.02
N HIS A 37 -16.78 3.71 7.71
CA HIS A 37 -17.21 2.46 7.09
C HIS A 37 -16.06 1.48 6.86
N PHE A 38 -14.82 1.96 6.84
CA PHE A 38 -13.64 1.11 6.61
C PHE A 38 -13.05 0.64 7.94
N ARG A 39 -12.61 -0.62 7.97
CA ARG A 39 -11.91 -1.21 9.12
C ARG A 39 -10.60 -1.82 8.64
N PRO A 40 -9.46 -1.49 9.26
CA PRO A 40 -8.21 -2.13 8.93
C PRO A 40 -8.30 -3.62 9.27
N VAL A 41 -7.81 -4.47 8.36
CA VAL A 41 -7.86 -5.93 8.50
C VAL A 41 -6.48 -6.57 8.63
N HIS A 42 -5.43 -5.84 8.25
CA HIS A 42 -4.04 -6.23 8.42
C HIS A 42 -3.11 -5.03 8.23
N HIS A 43 -1.85 -5.21 8.63
CA HIS A 43 -0.74 -4.32 8.32
C HIS A 43 0.15 -4.94 7.24
N PHE A 44 0.61 -4.12 6.30
CA PHE A 44 1.55 -4.51 5.25
C PHE A 44 2.77 -3.60 5.29
N GLY A 45 3.98 -4.16 5.11
CA GLY A 45 5.23 -3.41 5.21
C GLY A 45 5.69 -3.16 6.65
N VAL A 46 5.43 -4.13 7.54
CA VAL A 46 5.59 -4.00 9.00
C VAL A 46 7.04 -3.93 9.49
N GLU A 47 8.00 -4.24 8.63
CA GLU A 47 9.44 -4.20 8.89
C GLU A 47 9.97 -2.82 9.31
N SER A 48 9.23 -1.75 9.03
CA SER A 48 9.54 -0.37 9.45
C SER A 48 8.44 0.24 10.33
N LEU A 49 7.56 -0.57 10.91
CA LEU A 49 6.46 -0.11 11.75
C LEU A 49 6.97 0.39 13.11
N HIS A 50 6.49 1.56 13.55
CA HIS A 50 6.76 2.08 14.88
C HIS A 50 5.66 1.68 15.88
N GLU A 51 5.93 0.69 16.73
CA GLU A 51 4.92 0.11 17.65
C GLU A 51 4.20 1.14 18.53
N ALA A 52 4.92 2.15 19.05
CA ALA A 52 4.33 3.15 19.92
C ALA A 52 3.24 4.03 19.24
N TRP A 53 3.08 3.92 17.92
CA TRP A 53 2.13 4.72 17.15
C TRP A 53 0.85 3.95 16.79
N ILE A 54 0.70 2.71 17.25
CA ILE A 54 -0.47 1.89 16.91
C ILE A 54 -1.17 1.30 18.14
N ASP A 55 -2.49 1.39 18.18
CA ASP A 55 -3.37 0.56 19.03
C ASP A 55 -4.16 -0.40 18.13
N THR A 56 -3.41 -1.17 17.34
CA THR A 56 -3.96 -2.17 16.38
C THR A 56 -3.04 -3.39 16.31
N ALA A 57 -2.37 -3.70 17.43
CA ALA A 57 -1.36 -4.76 17.50
C ALA A 57 -1.93 -6.15 17.22
N ASP A 58 -3.23 -6.36 17.45
CA ASP A 58 -3.93 -7.62 17.23
C ASP A 58 -4.22 -7.93 15.75
N LEU A 59 -4.00 -6.97 14.84
CA LEU A 59 -4.17 -7.21 13.41
C LEU A 59 -3.03 -8.07 12.84
N PRO A 60 -3.32 -8.99 11.90
CA PRO A 60 -2.29 -9.71 11.16
C PRO A 60 -1.26 -8.77 10.53
N ARG A 61 -0.01 -9.24 10.47
CA ARG A 61 1.13 -8.45 10.00
C ARG A 61 1.83 -9.19 8.88
N TYR A 62 2.08 -8.47 7.78
CA TYR A 62 2.73 -9.00 6.60
C TYR A 62 3.94 -8.13 6.25
N ARG A 63 5.08 -8.79 6.04
CA ARG A 63 6.27 -8.11 5.55
C ARG A 63 6.22 -7.98 4.04
N ALA A 64 6.73 -6.88 3.51
CA ALA A 64 6.74 -6.66 2.06
C ALA A 64 7.70 -7.61 1.33
N ASP A 65 8.82 -7.96 1.97
CA ASP A 65 9.86 -8.81 1.42
C ASP A 65 9.47 -10.30 1.36
N GLU A 66 8.44 -10.69 2.10
CA GLU A 66 7.85 -12.04 2.08
C GLU A 66 6.66 -12.15 1.12
N TYR A 67 6.28 -11.06 0.43
CA TYR A 67 5.10 -11.04 -0.43
C TYR A 67 5.47 -11.28 -1.91
N ASP A 68 5.37 -12.54 -2.33
CA ASP A 68 5.81 -13.01 -3.65
C ASP A 68 5.23 -12.19 -4.82
N ALA A 69 3.94 -11.88 -4.81
CA ALA A 69 3.31 -11.13 -5.89
C ALA A 69 3.92 -9.72 -6.08
N LEU A 70 4.32 -9.05 -5.00
CA LEU A 70 5.01 -7.76 -5.07
C LEU A 70 6.46 -7.95 -5.53
N ASN A 71 7.16 -8.95 -5.00
CA ASN A 71 8.54 -9.25 -5.37
C ASN A 71 8.68 -9.61 -6.85
N GLU A 72 7.80 -10.45 -7.38
CA GLU A 72 7.77 -10.83 -8.80
C GLU A 72 7.51 -9.64 -9.71
N ARG A 73 6.57 -8.75 -9.33
CA ARG A 73 6.32 -7.49 -10.05
C ARG A 73 7.56 -6.61 -10.03
N TRP A 74 8.28 -6.58 -8.91
CA TRP A 74 9.54 -5.84 -8.79
C TRP A 74 10.60 -6.41 -9.74
N ILE A 75 10.90 -7.71 -9.64
CA ILE A 75 11.87 -8.38 -10.51
C ILE A 75 11.53 -8.19 -11.99
N ARG A 76 10.25 -8.30 -12.36
CA ARG A 76 9.80 -8.03 -13.74
C ARG A 76 10.15 -6.62 -14.21
N ALA A 77 10.11 -5.63 -13.31
CA ALA A 77 10.31 -4.23 -13.64
C ALA A 77 11.78 -3.76 -13.58
N ILE A 78 12.63 -4.35 -12.75
CA ILE A 78 14.03 -3.91 -12.52
C ILE A 78 15.08 -5.02 -12.64
N GLY A 79 14.67 -6.28 -12.77
CA GLY A 79 15.56 -7.43 -12.97
C GLY A 79 16.11 -8.07 -11.69
N THR A 80 15.97 -7.44 -10.52
CA THR A 80 16.42 -7.98 -9.24
C THR A 80 15.39 -7.74 -8.14
N ARG A 81 15.48 -8.50 -7.03
CA ARG A 81 14.72 -8.21 -5.81
C ARG A 81 15.32 -6.97 -5.12
N PRO A 82 14.51 -6.16 -4.41
CA PRO A 82 15.04 -5.17 -3.48
C PRO A 82 15.93 -5.84 -2.43
N ASP A 83 17.04 -5.20 -2.09
CA ASP A 83 17.95 -5.61 -1.01
C ASP A 83 17.29 -5.53 0.37
#